data_AF-A0AAV1TNF1-F1
#
_entry.id   AF-A0AAV1TNF1-F1
#
_cell.length_a   1.000
_cell.length_b   1.000
_cell.length_c   1.000
_cell.angle_alpha   90.00
_cell.angle_beta   90.00
_cell.angle_gamma   90.00
#
_symmetry.space_group_name_H-M   'P 1'
#
loop_
_entity.id
_entity.type
_entity.pdbx_description
1 polymer ?
#
loop_
_entity_poly.entity_id
_entity_poly.type
_entity_poly.pdbx_seq_one_letter_code
_entity_poly.pdbx_strand_id
1 'polypeptide(L)'
;MIKPQSLEHGRKQRYLFGLLLNRVRKERELDRERLRKIAQQEVAERILQKEIEECVLQKEVGERDHSDLQPEPVEDDWSDESDKEDEEGIEEISAGPVSPRTLRAPTEAASKVAEAESAARDAKLAAEAALELDCVLVAQNDRERSTLSSIVAEYADVELLRENERLKQQRVLQLQTKLVRSQEVSLISAKVVDSRFSYREGRQFVEYKLQIETNTRGTLYVWHWYSTFRNLAATLRTENGYKRKEIPELPNKQLFGNFSEKIISDRVAKRNQFLEAATNAEYLQWGILVDQDTCVYNHRVKSASRESMSTASMQSSSPRSSSRLSMKSFSFRRGSTAGN
;
A
#
# COMPACT_ATOMS: atom_id res chain seq x y z
N MET A 1 54.26 27.45 -7.94
CA MET A 1 54.04 26.65 -6.70
C MET A 1 52.54 26.50 -6.46
N ILE A 2 51.93 25.37 -6.85
CA ILE A 2 50.53 25.07 -6.58
C ILE A 2 50.45 24.38 -5.21
N LYS A 3 49.63 24.94 -4.31
CA LYS A 3 49.63 24.67 -2.87
C LYS A 3 49.25 23.21 -2.54
N PRO A 4 49.98 22.53 -1.62
CA PRO A 4 49.72 21.15 -1.17
C PRO A 4 48.33 20.94 -0.55
N GLN A 5 47.70 22.02 -0.07
CA GLN A 5 46.35 22.01 0.50
C GLN A 5 45.26 21.59 -0.51
N SER A 6 45.46 21.85 -1.81
CA SER A 6 44.48 21.47 -2.85
C SER A 6 44.41 19.94 -3.08
N LEU A 7 45.54 19.25 -2.91
CA LEU A 7 45.65 17.80 -3.08
C LEU A 7 45.01 17.04 -1.91
N GLU A 8 45.17 17.55 -0.68
CA GLU A 8 44.54 16.96 0.49
C GLU A 8 43.02 17.10 0.47
N HIS A 9 42.52 18.25 0.02
CA HIS A 9 41.08 18.49 -0.07
C HIS A 9 40.40 17.53 -1.07
N GLY A 10 41.02 17.29 -2.23
CA GLY A 10 40.53 16.31 -3.20
C GLY A 10 40.62 14.85 -2.72
N ARG A 11 41.56 14.50 -1.83
CA ARG A 11 41.62 13.17 -1.19
C ARG A 11 40.46 12.97 -0.21
N LYS A 12 40.17 13.97 0.63
CA LYS A 12 39.05 13.92 1.58
C LYS A 12 37.69 13.82 0.87
N GLN A 13 37.49 14.59 -0.19
CA GLN A 13 36.25 14.54 -0.98
C GLN A 13 36.04 13.17 -1.65
N ARG A 14 37.10 12.55 -2.19
CA ARG A 14 37.02 11.19 -2.77
C ARG A 14 36.72 10.12 -1.71
N TYR A 15 37.28 10.26 -0.51
CA TYR A 15 37.00 9.35 0.60
C TYR A 15 35.54 9.44 1.07
N LEU A 16 35.03 10.66 1.24
CA LEU A 16 33.62 10.89 1.61
C LEU A 16 32.67 10.38 0.54
N PHE A 17 32.98 10.59 -0.74
CA PHE A 17 32.21 10.06 -1.85
C PHE A 17 32.21 8.52 -1.87
N GLY A 18 33.34 7.88 -1.59
CA GLY A 18 33.45 6.43 -1.44
C GLY A 18 32.59 5.87 -0.31
N LEU A 19 32.58 6.54 0.85
CA LEU A 19 31.68 6.20 1.97
C LEU A 19 30.20 6.31 1.60
N LEU A 20 29.83 7.36 0.87
CA LEU A 20 28.45 7.57 0.42
C LEU A 20 28.01 6.47 -0.55
N LEU A 21 28.86 6.10 -1.51
CA LEU A 21 28.59 5.00 -2.45
C LEU A 21 28.42 3.66 -1.74
N ASN A 22 29.26 3.38 -0.74
CA ASN A 22 29.14 2.15 0.05
C ASN A 22 27.84 2.12 0.87
N ARG A 23 27.41 3.26 1.42
CA ARG A 23 26.11 3.38 2.11
C ARG A 23 24.95 3.09 1.16
N VAL A 24 24.95 3.69 -0.03
CA VAL A 24 23.90 3.49 -1.04
C VAL A 24 23.86 2.04 -1.53
N ARG A 25 25.02 1.37 -1.67
CA ARG A 25 25.05 -0.07 -2.00
C ARG A 25 24.42 -0.92 -0.91
N LYS A 26 24.80 -0.72 0.36
CA LYS A 26 24.23 -1.46 1.49
C LYS A 26 22.71 -1.25 1.61
N GLU A 27 22.24 -0.04 1.39
CA GLU A 27 20.81 0.28 1.40
C GLU A 27 20.05 -0.48 0.30
N ARG A 28 20.59 -0.52 -0.92
CA ARG A 28 20.01 -1.31 -2.02
C ARG A 28 20.03 -2.81 -1.76
N GLU A 29 21.04 -3.33 -1.07
CA GLU A 29 21.11 -4.74 -0.67
C GLU A 29 20.03 -5.07 0.37
N LEU A 30 19.86 -4.23 1.39
CA LEU A 30 18.80 -4.36 2.38
C LEU A 30 17.40 -4.30 1.74
N ASP A 31 17.17 -3.39 0.80
CA ASP A 31 15.88 -3.31 0.11
C ASP A 31 15.62 -4.56 -0.74
N ARG A 32 16.64 -5.14 -1.38
CA ARG A 32 16.51 -6.42 -2.08
C ARG A 32 16.18 -7.57 -1.13
N GLU A 33 16.79 -7.61 0.05
CA GLU A 33 16.46 -8.62 1.06
C GLU A 33 15.04 -8.46 1.59
N ARG A 34 14.58 -7.22 1.82
CA ARG A 34 13.18 -6.95 2.21
C ARG A 34 12.21 -7.44 1.15
N LEU A 35 12.48 -7.16 -0.13
CA LEU A 35 11.65 -7.64 -1.23
C LEU A 35 11.64 -9.17 -1.33
N ARG A 36 12.77 -9.84 -1.06
CA ARG A 36 12.83 -11.30 -0.99
C ARG A 36 11.99 -11.87 0.15
N LYS A 37 12.04 -11.25 1.33
CA LYS A 37 11.21 -11.66 2.48
C LYS A 37 9.73 -11.48 2.20
N ILE A 38 9.34 -10.36 1.59
CA ILE A 38 7.95 -10.13 1.17
C ILE A 38 7.51 -11.20 0.17
N ALA A 39 8.32 -11.50 -0.85
CA ALA A 39 8.00 -12.54 -1.83
C ALA A 39 7.89 -13.94 -1.19
N GLN A 40 8.77 -14.27 -0.22
CA GLN A 40 8.67 -15.53 0.52
C GLN A 40 7.39 -15.61 1.36
N GLN A 41 7.00 -14.50 1.99
CA GLN A 41 5.78 -14.41 2.77
C GLN A 41 4.54 -14.56 1.89
N GLU A 42 4.48 -13.89 0.73
CA GLU A 42 3.38 -14.05 -0.23
C GLU A 42 3.26 -15.49 -0.74
N VAL A 43 4.37 -16.19 -0.95
CA VAL A 43 4.36 -17.60 -1.34
C VAL A 43 3.84 -18.48 -0.20
N ALA A 44 4.26 -18.24 1.04
CA ALA A 44 3.76 -18.96 2.20
C ALA A 44 2.25 -18.74 2.42
N GLU A 45 1.78 -17.50 2.27
CA GLU A 45 0.35 -17.17 2.35
C GLU A 45 -0.46 -17.87 1.25
N ARG A 46 0.07 -17.99 0.03
CA ARG A 46 -0.58 -18.75 -1.05
C ARG A 46 -0.62 -20.25 -0.77
N ILE A 47 0.42 -20.81 -0.15
CA ILE A 47 0.43 -22.23 0.25
C ILE A 47 -0.65 -22.46 1.31
N LEU A 48 -0.69 -21.61 2.33
CA LEU A 48 -1.67 -21.72 3.41
C LEU A 48 -3.11 -21.52 2.90
N GLN A 49 -3.33 -20.61 1.95
CA GLN A 49 -4.62 -20.47 1.26
C GLN A 49 -5.03 -21.75 0.52
N LYS A 50 -4.10 -22.38 -0.19
CA LYS A 50 -4.37 -23.66 -0.87
C LYS A 50 -4.67 -24.78 0.11
N GLU A 51 -3.97 -24.86 1.24
CA GLU A 51 -4.23 -25.83 2.30
C GLU A 51 -5.62 -25.63 2.92
N ILE A 52 -6.02 -24.37 3.16
CA ILE A 52 -7.38 -24.05 3.61
C ILE A 52 -8.41 -24.47 2.56
N GLU A 53 -8.21 -24.13 1.29
CA GLU A 53 -9.12 -24.52 0.20
C GLU A 53 -9.22 -26.05 0.08
N GLU A 54 -8.11 -26.77 0.21
CA GLU A 54 -8.09 -28.24 0.18
C GLU A 54 -8.81 -28.85 1.38
N CYS A 55 -8.66 -28.28 2.59
CA CYS A 55 -9.41 -28.70 3.77
C CYS A 55 -10.92 -28.47 3.63
N VAL A 56 -11.32 -27.35 3.02
CA VAL A 56 -12.73 -27.06 2.72
C VAL A 56 -13.28 -28.07 1.71
N LEU A 57 -12.52 -28.36 0.64
CA LEU A 57 -12.93 -29.36 -0.36
C LEU A 57 -13.01 -30.77 0.22
N GLN A 58 -12.05 -31.18 1.08
CA GLN A 58 -12.11 -32.48 1.75
C GLN A 58 -13.32 -32.59 2.69
N LYS A 59 -13.68 -31.49 3.37
CA LYS A 59 -14.88 -31.44 4.21
C LYS A 59 -16.17 -31.54 3.38
N GLU A 60 -16.24 -30.89 2.23
CA GLU A 60 -17.39 -30.98 1.31
C GLU A 60 -17.53 -32.38 0.68
N VAL A 61 -16.42 -33.08 0.41
CA VAL A 61 -16.45 -34.46 -0.09
C VAL A 61 -16.85 -35.44 1.03
N GLY A 62 -16.34 -35.25 2.25
CA GLY A 62 -16.73 -36.06 3.41
C GLY A 62 -18.21 -35.88 3.81
N GLU A 63 -18.78 -34.69 3.62
CA GLU A 63 -20.22 -34.45 3.84
C GLU A 63 -21.10 -35.08 2.73
N ARG A 64 -20.59 -35.26 1.50
CA ARG A 64 -21.28 -36.03 0.45
C ARG A 64 -21.24 -37.54 0.70
N ASP A 65 -20.13 -38.09 1.16
CA ASP A 65 -20.02 -39.51 1.49
C ASP A 65 -20.87 -39.92 2.71
N HIS A 66 -21.27 -38.95 3.55
CA HIS A 66 -22.24 -39.17 4.64
C HIS A 66 -23.71 -38.94 4.25
N SER A 67 -23.98 -38.43 3.05
CA SER A 67 -25.35 -38.14 2.59
C SER A 67 -25.98 -39.29 1.78
N ASP A 68 -25.21 -40.32 1.42
CA ASP A 68 -25.66 -41.49 0.63
C ASP A 68 -25.88 -42.77 1.45
N LEU A 69 -25.83 -42.70 2.78
CA LEU A 69 -26.39 -43.76 3.63
C LEU A 69 -27.85 -43.41 3.96
N GLN A 70 -28.75 -43.80 3.05
CA GLN A 70 -30.15 -43.99 3.40
C GLN A 70 -30.23 -44.82 4.69
N PRO A 71 -31.01 -44.41 5.71
CA PRO A 71 -31.44 -45.34 6.72
C PRO A 71 -32.32 -46.39 6.01
N GLU A 72 -31.86 -47.63 5.97
CA GLU A 72 -32.73 -48.75 5.60
C GLU A 72 -33.96 -48.74 6.53
N PRO A 73 -35.14 -49.08 6.00
CA PRO A 73 -36.34 -49.13 6.81
C PRO A 73 -36.13 -50.16 7.92
N VAL A 74 -36.29 -49.70 9.16
CA VAL A 74 -36.44 -50.56 10.33
C VAL A 74 -37.70 -51.39 10.07
N GLU A 75 -37.53 -52.63 9.62
CA GLU A 75 -38.58 -53.63 9.75
C GLU A 75 -38.54 -54.12 11.20
N ASP A 76 -39.57 -53.72 11.95
CA ASP A 76 -39.93 -54.29 13.23
C ASP A 76 -40.19 -55.80 13.05
N ASP A 77 -39.20 -56.64 13.36
CA ASP A 77 -39.41 -58.09 13.58
C ASP A 77 -39.07 -58.44 15.03
N TRP A 78 -39.94 -57.95 15.93
CA TRP A 78 -40.13 -58.55 17.24
C TRP A 78 -41.20 -59.63 17.12
N SER A 79 -40.84 -60.77 16.55
CA SER A 79 -41.63 -61.98 16.70
C SER A 79 -41.37 -62.59 18.08
N ASP A 80 -42.25 -62.18 19.00
CA ASP A 80 -42.64 -62.89 20.21
C ASP A 80 -43.18 -64.28 19.85
N GLU A 81 -42.44 -65.34 20.18
CA GLU A 81 -43.04 -66.66 20.40
C GLU A 81 -42.60 -67.19 21.76
N SER A 82 -43.43 -66.86 22.75
CA SER A 82 -43.63 -67.64 23.95
C SER A 82 -44.33 -68.97 23.63
N ASP A 83 -43.90 -70.01 24.33
CA ASP A 83 -44.63 -71.24 24.72
C ASP A 83 -45.13 -72.24 23.67
N LYS A 84 -44.56 -73.45 23.75
CA LYS A 84 -45.27 -74.74 23.95
C LYS A 84 -44.29 -75.91 24.18
N GLU A 85 -44.40 -76.55 25.36
CA GLU A 85 -44.81 -77.96 25.56
C GLU A 85 -44.50 -78.93 24.37
N ASP A 86 -43.87 -80.10 24.47
CA ASP A 86 -43.84 -81.13 25.52
C ASP A 86 -42.80 -82.24 25.20
N GLU A 87 -42.49 -83.02 26.25
CA GLU A 87 -42.26 -84.48 26.30
C GLU A 87 -41.05 -85.22 25.66
N GLU A 88 -40.35 -85.90 26.59
CA GLU A 88 -39.86 -87.29 26.61
C GLU A 88 -38.75 -87.79 25.67
N GLY A 89 -37.67 -88.25 26.32
CA GLY A 89 -36.60 -89.06 25.75
C GLY A 89 -35.61 -89.51 26.83
N ILE A 90 -35.93 -90.65 27.45
CA ILE A 90 -35.20 -91.31 28.55
C ILE A 90 -33.80 -91.82 28.12
N GLU A 91 -32.88 -91.85 29.09
CA GLU A 91 -31.73 -92.78 29.31
C GLU A 91 -30.38 -92.03 29.40
N GLU A 92 -29.46 -92.26 30.33
CA GLU A 92 -29.26 -93.34 31.30
C GLU A 92 -28.29 -92.80 32.39
N ILE A 93 -28.46 -93.23 33.63
CA ILE A 93 -27.63 -92.84 34.78
C ILE A 93 -26.32 -93.64 34.71
N SER A 94 -25.16 -92.98 34.69
CA SER A 94 -23.89 -93.62 35.02
C SER A 94 -23.11 -92.81 36.06
N ALA A 95 -23.30 -93.20 37.31
CA ALA A 95 -22.58 -92.67 38.46
C ALA A 95 -21.15 -93.22 38.47
N GLY A 96 -20.18 -92.33 38.19
CA GLY A 96 -18.75 -92.56 38.44
C GLY A 96 -18.23 -91.56 39.49
N PRO A 97 -17.28 -91.95 40.36
CA PRO A 97 -16.84 -91.12 41.48
C PRO A 97 -16.05 -89.88 41.01
N VAL A 98 -16.35 -88.73 41.63
CA VAL A 98 -15.86 -87.40 41.26
C VAL A 98 -14.35 -87.28 41.51
N SER A 99 -13.58 -87.01 40.46
CA SER A 99 -12.14 -86.76 40.53
C SER A 99 -11.84 -85.34 41.05
N PRO A 100 -10.83 -85.10 41.92
CA PRO A 100 -10.53 -83.80 42.55
C PRO A 100 -10.23 -82.63 41.58
N ARG A 101 -10.12 -82.93 40.28
CA ARG A 101 -9.74 -81.97 39.24
C ARG A 101 -10.89 -81.11 38.74
N THR A 102 -12.15 -81.54 38.90
CA THR A 102 -13.35 -80.80 38.43
C THR A 102 -13.80 -79.67 39.36
N LEU A 103 -13.37 -79.65 40.63
CA LEU A 103 -13.68 -78.58 41.59
C LEU A 103 -12.66 -77.43 41.58
N ARG A 104 -11.48 -77.63 40.97
CA ARG A 104 -10.41 -76.62 40.89
C ARG A 104 -10.67 -75.56 39.80
N ALA A 105 -11.28 -75.96 38.69
CA ALA A 105 -11.64 -75.05 37.60
C ALA A 105 -12.69 -73.97 38.00
N PRO A 106 -13.82 -74.31 38.67
CA PRO A 106 -14.78 -73.29 39.08
C PRO A 106 -14.25 -72.38 40.21
N THR A 107 -13.40 -72.89 41.09
CA THR A 107 -12.77 -72.08 42.15
C THR A 107 -11.71 -71.12 41.60
N GLU A 108 -10.92 -71.53 40.61
CA GLU A 108 -9.99 -70.66 39.89
C GLU A 108 -10.73 -69.62 39.04
N ALA A 109 -11.82 -70.00 38.38
CA ALA A 109 -12.68 -69.07 37.65
C ALA A 109 -13.32 -68.03 38.57
N ALA A 110 -13.82 -68.45 39.74
CA ALA A 110 -14.36 -67.53 40.76
C ALA A 110 -13.29 -66.57 41.29
N SER A 111 -12.05 -67.04 41.52
CA SER A 111 -10.94 -66.17 41.92
C SER A 111 -10.57 -65.15 40.85
N LYS A 112 -10.55 -65.55 39.58
CA LYS A 112 -10.29 -64.64 38.45
C LYS A 112 -11.40 -63.62 38.25
N VAL A 113 -12.65 -64.01 38.47
CA VAL A 113 -13.79 -63.08 38.44
C VAL A 113 -13.70 -62.09 39.60
N ALA A 114 -13.38 -62.54 40.81
CA ALA A 114 -13.18 -61.65 41.96
C ALA A 114 -12.02 -60.67 41.74
N GLU A 115 -10.91 -61.13 41.15
CA GLU A 115 -9.77 -60.29 40.79
C GLU A 115 -10.14 -59.28 39.69
N ALA A 116 -10.82 -59.73 38.63
CA ALA A 116 -11.30 -58.86 37.56
C ALA A 116 -12.30 -57.82 38.06
N GLU A 117 -13.19 -58.19 38.99
CA GLU A 117 -14.10 -57.25 39.64
C GLU A 117 -13.36 -56.24 40.52
N SER A 118 -12.31 -56.66 41.24
CA SER A 118 -11.50 -55.73 42.03
C SER A 118 -10.74 -54.74 41.13
N ALA A 119 -10.14 -55.23 40.04
CA ALA A 119 -9.46 -54.40 39.04
C ALA A 119 -10.42 -53.45 38.33
N ALA A 120 -11.66 -53.89 38.05
CA ALA A 120 -12.69 -53.03 37.46
C ALA A 120 -13.13 -51.92 38.42
N ARG A 121 -13.21 -52.19 39.73
CA ARG A 121 -13.49 -51.17 40.75
C ARG A 121 -12.34 -50.16 40.85
N ASP A 122 -11.10 -50.63 40.87
CA ASP A 122 -9.92 -49.75 40.93
C ASP A 122 -9.78 -48.90 39.66
N ALA A 123 -10.02 -49.48 38.48
CA ALA A 123 -10.02 -48.76 37.21
C ALA A 123 -11.13 -47.69 37.17
N LYS A 124 -12.31 -47.98 37.72
CA LYS A 124 -13.40 -47.02 37.84
C LYS A 124 -13.00 -45.85 38.76
N LEU A 125 -12.43 -46.13 39.92
CA LEU A 125 -11.97 -45.09 40.86
C LEU A 125 -10.86 -44.23 40.24
N ALA A 126 -9.93 -44.84 39.50
CA ALA A 126 -8.89 -44.11 38.79
C ALA A 126 -9.46 -43.22 37.67
N ALA A 127 -10.48 -43.70 36.94
CA ALA A 127 -11.15 -42.92 35.90
C ALA A 127 -11.94 -41.74 36.50
N GLU A 128 -12.63 -41.93 37.62
CA GLU A 128 -13.33 -40.85 38.34
C GLU A 128 -12.34 -39.78 38.83
N ALA A 129 -11.20 -40.19 39.41
CA ALA A 129 -10.15 -39.25 39.83
C ALA A 129 -9.50 -38.50 38.65
N ALA A 130 -9.35 -39.15 37.49
CA ALA A 130 -8.84 -38.49 36.28
C ALA A 130 -9.82 -37.45 35.73
N LEU A 131 -11.13 -37.75 35.73
CA LEU A 131 -12.16 -36.80 35.31
C LEU A 131 -12.21 -35.57 36.24
N GLU A 132 -12.09 -35.78 37.55
CA GLU A 132 -12.01 -34.66 38.51
C GLU A 132 -10.81 -33.75 38.24
N LEU A 133 -9.64 -34.32 37.94
CA LEU A 133 -8.45 -33.55 37.58
C LEU A 133 -8.63 -32.80 36.26
N ASP A 134 -9.20 -33.44 35.25
CA ASP A 134 -9.47 -32.81 33.95
C ASP A 134 -10.44 -31.63 34.08
N CYS A 135 -11.49 -31.76 34.91
CA CYS A 135 -12.38 -30.65 35.21
C CYS A 135 -11.65 -29.44 35.82
N VAL A 136 -10.72 -29.69 36.75
CA VAL A 136 -9.92 -28.63 37.38
C VAL A 136 -8.98 -27.98 36.36
N LEU A 137 -8.32 -28.77 35.52
CA LEU A 137 -7.41 -28.26 34.49
C LEU A 137 -8.16 -27.45 33.42
N VAL A 138 -9.35 -27.87 33.02
CA VAL A 138 -10.20 -27.11 32.08
C VAL A 138 -10.59 -25.77 32.70
N ALA A 139 -11.06 -25.77 33.95
CA ALA A 139 -11.42 -24.53 34.64
C ALA A 139 -10.23 -23.57 34.81
N GLN A 140 -9.03 -24.09 35.07
CA GLN A 140 -7.81 -23.30 35.14
C GLN A 140 -7.43 -22.73 33.77
N ASN A 141 -7.46 -23.54 32.72
CA ASN A 141 -7.18 -23.09 31.35
C ASN A 141 -8.17 -22.00 30.92
N ASP A 142 -9.45 -22.14 31.23
CA ASP A 142 -10.46 -21.13 30.89
C ASP A 142 -10.21 -19.80 31.62
N ARG A 143 -9.75 -19.86 32.88
CA ARG A 143 -9.37 -18.68 33.66
C ARG A 143 -8.13 -18.00 33.07
N GLU A 144 -7.10 -18.77 32.72
CA GLU A 144 -5.87 -18.24 32.12
C GLU A 144 -6.16 -17.61 30.75
N ARG A 145 -6.96 -18.27 29.92
CA ARG A 145 -7.40 -17.75 28.62
C ARG A 145 -8.20 -16.46 28.76
N SER A 146 -9.12 -16.40 29.74
CA SER A 146 -9.89 -15.17 30.01
C SER A 146 -8.98 -14.02 30.46
N THR A 147 -7.98 -14.32 31.30
CA THR A 147 -7.02 -13.33 31.78
C THR A 147 -6.14 -12.81 30.64
N LEU A 148 -5.61 -13.71 29.80
CA LEU A 148 -4.83 -13.33 28.63
C LEU A 148 -5.67 -12.53 27.63
N SER A 149 -6.93 -12.92 27.41
CA SER A 149 -7.84 -12.18 26.53
C SER A 149 -8.09 -10.75 27.04
N SER A 150 -8.24 -10.56 28.35
CA SER A 150 -8.40 -9.22 28.95
C SER A 150 -7.15 -8.36 28.76
N ILE A 151 -5.97 -8.92 29.03
CA ILE A 151 -4.69 -8.22 28.87
C ILE A 151 -4.46 -7.85 27.40
N VAL A 152 -4.74 -8.77 26.48
CA VAL A 152 -4.60 -8.51 25.04
C VAL A 152 -5.55 -7.40 24.60
N ALA A 153 -6.82 -7.41 25.01
CA ALA A 153 -7.78 -6.37 24.67
C ALA A 153 -7.40 -4.98 25.25
N GLU A 154 -6.92 -4.94 26.49
CA GLU A 154 -6.53 -3.68 27.15
C GLU A 154 -5.28 -3.04 26.55
N TYR A 155 -4.27 -3.85 26.21
CA TYR A 155 -2.97 -3.35 25.78
C TYR A 155 -2.80 -3.30 24.25
N ALA A 156 -3.36 -4.25 23.49
CA ALA A 156 -3.14 -4.30 22.05
C ALA A 156 -4.00 -3.26 21.30
N ASP A 157 -5.26 -3.04 21.73
CA ASP A 157 -6.18 -2.23 20.93
C ASP A 157 -6.11 -0.74 21.26
N VAL A 158 -5.95 -0.36 22.53
CA VAL A 158 -6.11 1.05 22.91
C VAL A 158 -4.94 1.92 22.43
N GLU A 159 -3.70 1.46 22.55
CA GLU A 159 -2.52 2.21 22.11
C GLU A 159 -2.40 2.21 20.58
N LEU A 160 -2.64 1.07 19.93
CA LEU A 160 -2.66 0.98 18.47
C LEU A 160 -3.77 1.82 17.85
N LEU A 161 -4.98 1.86 18.43
CA LEU A 161 -6.07 2.69 17.92
C LEU A 161 -5.73 4.19 18.00
N ARG A 162 -5.14 4.64 19.12
CA ARG A 162 -4.69 6.03 19.27
C ARG A 162 -3.61 6.40 18.26
N GLU A 163 -2.61 5.54 18.08
CA GLU A 163 -1.56 5.77 17.10
C GLU A 163 -2.09 5.72 15.66
N ASN A 164 -3.01 4.79 15.37
CA ASN A 164 -3.68 4.71 14.07
C ASN A 164 -4.45 6.00 13.77
N GLU A 165 -5.17 6.54 14.75
CA GLU A 165 -5.90 7.80 14.62
C GLU A 165 -4.93 8.98 14.43
N ARG A 166 -3.83 9.02 15.17
CA ARG A 166 -2.76 10.02 14.98
C ARG A 166 -2.19 9.96 13.56
N LEU A 167 -1.89 8.77 13.06
CA LEU A 167 -1.37 8.55 11.71
C LEU A 167 -2.38 8.92 10.63
N LYS A 168 -3.67 8.61 10.84
CA LYS A 168 -4.77 9.03 9.96
C LYS A 168 -4.83 10.55 9.89
N GLN A 169 -4.83 11.25 11.02
CA GLN A 169 -4.86 12.71 11.07
C GLN A 169 -3.63 13.32 10.37
N GLN A 170 -2.43 12.78 10.63
CA GLN A 170 -1.20 13.21 9.96
C GLN A 170 -1.28 13.01 8.44
N ARG A 171 -1.80 11.86 7.98
CA ARG A 171 -1.98 11.57 6.56
C ARG A 171 -3.00 12.50 5.92
N VAL A 172 -4.11 12.78 6.61
CA VAL A 172 -5.13 13.73 6.14
C VAL A 172 -4.51 15.11 5.92
N LEU A 173 -3.75 15.63 6.90
CA LEU A 173 -3.06 16.92 6.76
C LEU A 173 -2.04 16.93 5.61
N GLN A 174 -1.27 15.84 5.46
CA GLN A 174 -0.34 15.69 4.34
C GLN A 174 -1.06 15.66 2.99
N LEU A 175 -2.18 14.95 2.90
CA LEU A 175 -2.98 14.86 1.68
C LEU A 175 -3.65 16.19 1.35
N GLN A 176 -4.18 16.92 2.34
CA GLN A 176 -4.71 18.26 2.15
C GLN A 176 -3.63 19.22 1.65
N THR A 177 -2.43 19.18 2.22
CA THR A 177 -1.30 19.98 1.76
C THR A 177 -0.92 19.64 0.31
N LYS A 178 -0.88 18.35 -0.04
CA LYS A 178 -0.62 17.90 -1.42
C LYS A 178 -1.73 18.34 -2.37
N LEU A 179 -2.98 18.24 -1.96
CA LEU A 179 -4.13 18.66 -2.76
C LEU A 179 -4.06 20.15 -3.08
N VAL A 180 -3.81 21.00 -2.07
CA VAL A 180 -3.64 22.44 -2.27
C VAL A 180 -2.47 22.72 -3.22
N ARG A 181 -1.35 22.01 -3.09
CA ARG A 181 -0.20 22.15 -4.00
C ARG A 181 -0.50 21.70 -5.43
N SER A 182 -1.22 20.60 -5.60
CA SER A 182 -1.61 20.04 -6.89
C SER A 182 -2.77 20.77 -7.56
N GLN A 183 -3.45 21.68 -6.86
CA GLN A 183 -4.49 22.51 -7.44
C GLN A 183 -3.92 23.28 -8.64
N GLU A 184 -4.56 23.10 -9.80
CA GLU A 184 -4.19 23.82 -11.01
C GLU A 184 -4.44 25.32 -10.84
N VAL A 185 -3.44 26.12 -11.22
CA VAL A 185 -3.49 27.58 -11.09
C VAL A 185 -3.51 28.17 -12.48
N SER A 186 -4.59 28.90 -12.81
CA SER A 186 -4.74 29.53 -14.12
C SER A 186 -4.13 30.93 -14.11
N LEU A 187 -3.46 31.28 -15.20
CA LEU A 187 -2.88 32.58 -15.45
C LEU A 187 -3.98 33.58 -15.84
N ILE A 188 -3.98 34.76 -15.23
CA ILE A 188 -4.77 35.92 -15.66
C ILE A 188 -3.87 36.91 -16.40
N SER A 189 -2.76 37.31 -15.77
CA SER A 189 -1.83 38.28 -16.34
C SER A 189 -0.40 37.99 -15.87
N ALA A 190 0.59 38.38 -16.68
CA ALA A 190 2.01 38.28 -16.32
C ALA A 190 2.77 39.53 -16.75
N LYS A 191 3.53 40.14 -15.83
CA LYS A 191 4.37 41.31 -16.11
C LYS A 191 5.69 41.27 -15.35
N VAL A 192 6.77 41.72 -15.98
CA VAL A 192 8.07 41.94 -15.32
C VAL A 192 8.05 43.31 -14.66
N VAL A 193 8.29 43.34 -13.35
CA VAL A 193 8.20 44.54 -12.51
C VAL A 193 9.57 45.06 -12.08
N ASP A 194 10.56 44.17 -11.95
CA ASP A 194 11.87 44.51 -11.39
C ASP A 194 12.97 43.68 -12.03
N SER A 195 14.23 44.12 -11.88
CA SER A 195 15.41 43.43 -12.39
C SER A 195 16.57 43.57 -11.41
N ARG A 196 17.33 42.48 -11.22
CA ARG A 196 18.51 42.46 -10.34
C ARG A 196 19.68 41.70 -10.96
N PHE A 197 20.88 42.01 -10.50
CA PHE A 197 22.08 41.26 -10.84
C PHE A 197 22.32 40.11 -9.85
N SER A 198 22.58 38.93 -10.39
CA SER A 198 22.98 37.74 -9.65
C SER A 198 24.32 37.25 -10.19
N TYR A 199 25.21 36.83 -9.30
CA TYR A 199 26.51 36.27 -9.66
C TYR A 199 26.49 34.76 -9.50
N ARG A 200 26.86 34.03 -10.56
CA ARG A 200 27.04 32.57 -10.51
C ARG A 200 28.29 32.19 -11.28
N GLU A 201 29.12 31.33 -10.70
CA GLU A 201 30.32 30.79 -11.36
C GLU A 201 31.26 31.88 -11.92
N GLY A 202 31.37 33.01 -11.19
CA GLY A 202 32.18 34.15 -11.61
C GLY A 202 31.59 34.96 -12.78
N ARG A 203 30.34 34.69 -13.20
CA ARG A 203 29.64 35.41 -14.26
C ARG A 203 28.45 36.18 -13.71
N GLN A 204 28.26 37.39 -14.22
CA GLN A 204 27.09 38.23 -13.94
C GLN A 204 25.92 37.80 -14.82
N PHE A 205 24.77 37.63 -14.19
CA PHE A 205 23.51 37.32 -14.85
C PHE A 205 22.43 38.26 -14.34
N VAL A 206 21.46 38.61 -15.20
CA VAL A 206 20.31 39.42 -14.80
C VAL A 206 19.12 38.51 -14.55
N GLU A 207 18.55 38.63 -13.36
CA GLU A 207 17.27 38.04 -12.98
C GLU A 207 16.18 39.10 -13.04
N TYR A 208 14.97 38.67 -13.34
CA TYR A 208 13.81 39.53 -13.56
C TYR A 208 12.68 39.06 -12.67
N LYS A 209 12.09 40.00 -11.93
CA LYS A 209 10.94 39.76 -11.06
C LYS A 209 9.69 39.75 -11.91
N LEU A 210 9.10 38.58 -12.05
CA LEU A 210 7.84 38.36 -12.72
C LEU A 210 6.72 38.43 -11.67
N GLN A 211 5.77 39.33 -11.90
CA GLN A 211 4.47 39.37 -11.23
C GLN A 211 3.48 38.57 -12.07
N ILE A 212 2.83 37.61 -11.44
CA ILE A 212 1.87 36.71 -12.07
C ILE A 212 0.55 36.86 -11.31
N GLU A 213 -0.50 37.31 -11.96
CA GLU A 213 -1.84 37.33 -11.38
C GLU A 213 -2.55 36.04 -11.75
N THR A 214 -3.10 35.39 -10.73
CA THR A 214 -3.76 34.09 -10.85
C THR A 214 -5.18 34.15 -10.34
N ASN A 215 -6.02 33.23 -10.79
CA ASN A 215 -7.43 33.16 -10.39
C ASN A 215 -7.66 32.73 -8.94
N THR A 216 -6.86 31.78 -8.44
CA THR A 216 -7.12 31.12 -7.15
C THR A 216 -6.17 31.56 -6.04
N ARG A 217 -4.92 31.93 -6.38
CA ARG A 217 -3.87 32.24 -5.40
C ARG A 217 -3.47 33.71 -5.33
N GLY A 218 -4.20 34.58 -6.04
CA GLY A 218 -3.90 36.01 -6.12
C GLY A 218 -2.63 36.29 -6.92
N THR A 219 -1.84 37.26 -6.47
CA THR A 219 -0.61 37.71 -7.15
C THR A 219 0.63 37.00 -6.61
N LEU A 220 1.36 36.31 -7.49
CA LEU A 220 2.61 35.61 -7.20
C LEU A 220 3.81 36.40 -7.75
N TYR A 221 4.95 36.29 -7.07
CA TYR A 221 6.21 36.91 -7.49
C TYR A 221 7.31 35.86 -7.61
N VAL A 222 7.97 35.81 -8.77
CA VAL A 222 9.07 34.87 -9.03
C VAL A 222 10.21 35.54 -9.77
N TRP A 223 11.44 35.13 -9.48
CA TRP A 223 12.64 35.59 -10.19
C TRP A 223 13.02 34.60 -11.30
N HIS A 224 13.09 35.08 -12.53
CA HIS A 224 13.49 34.28 -13.69
C HIS A 224 14.60 34.92 -14.50
N TRP A 225 15.42 34.06 -15.10
CA TRP A 225 16.47 34.45 -16.02
C TRP A 225 15.90 34.73 -17.41
N TYR A 226 16.68 35.44 -18.23
CA TYR A 226 16.33 35.64 -19.65
C TYR A 226 16.10 34.32 -20.41
N SER A 227 16.84 33.26 -20.07
CA SER A 227 16.72 31.95 -20.72
C SER A 227 15.32 31.35 -20.62
N THR A 228 14.63 31.54 -19.48
CA THR A 228 13.26 31.03 -19.28
C THR A 228 12.31 31.63 -20.31
N PHE A 229 12.30 32.96 -20.47
CA PHE A 229 11.45 33.65 -21.44
C PHE A 229 11.80 33.30 -22.88
N ARG A 230 13.10 33.19 -23.20
CA ARG A 230 13.54 32.82 -24.54
C ARG A 230 13.14 31.39 -24.91
N ASN A 231 13.25 30.44 -23.98
CA ASN A 231 12.84 29.06 -24.20
C ASN A 231 11.33 28.96 -24.38
N LEU A 232 10.56 29.69 -23.55
CA LEU A 232 9.12 29.80 -23.71
C LEU A 232 8.76 30.35 -25.10
N ALA A 233 9.35 31.48 -25.50
CA ALA A 233 9.15 32.06 -26.83
C ALA A 233 9.57 31.12 -27.98
N ALA A 234 10.61 30.30 -27.79
CA ALA A 234 11.01 29.30 -28.77
C ALA A 234 9.95 28.19 -28.90
N THR A 235 9.50 27.62 -27.79
CA THR A 235 8.51 26.54 -27.78
C THR A 235 7.16 27.01 -28.33
N LEU A 236 6.69 28.18 -27.91
CA LEU A 236 5.43 28.76 -28.39
C LEU A 236 5.43 29.00 -29.91
N ARG A 237 6.59 29.30 -30.49
CA ARG A 237 6.76 29.47 -31.93
C ARG A 237 6.84 28.14 -32.70
N THR A 238 7.37 27.09 -32.08
CA THR A 238 7.56 25.78 -32.72
C THR A 238 6.33 24.88 -32.63
N GLU A 239 5.58 24.93 -31.53
CA GLU A 239 4.54 23.94 -31.21
C GLU A 239 3.16 24.30 -31.80
N ASN A 240 2.89 25.58 -32.08
CA ASN A 240 1.56 26.06 -32.47
C ASN A 240 1.57 26.68 -33.87
N GLY A 241 1.93 25.90 -34.90
CA GLY A 241 2.07 26.35 -36.30
C GLY A 241 1.00 27.34 -36.82
N TYR A 242 1.42 28.12 -37.82
CA TYR A 242 0.69 29.13 -38.63
C TYR A 242 0.51 30.57 -38.12
N LYS A 243 0.83 30.92 -36.85
CA LYS A 243 0.78 32.33 -36.38
C LYS A 243 2.09 32.84 -35.76
N ARG A 244 3.22 32.54 -36.41
CA ARG A 244 4.56 33.05 -36.02
C ARG A 244 4.66 34.58 -35.93
N LYS A 245 3.70 35.32 -36.47
CA LYS A 245 3.71 36.79 -36.59
C LYS A 245 3.11 37.53 -35.38
N GLU A 246 2.32 36.86 -34.53
CA GLU A 246 1.62 37.52 -33.41
C GLU A 246 2.45 37.56 -32.12
N ILE A 247 3.50 36.74 -32.01
CA ILE A 247 4.36 36.67 -30.83
C ILE A 247 5.66 37.46 -31.08
N PRO A 248 5.92 38.56 -30.35
CA PRO A 248 7.15 39.34 -30.49
C PRO A 248 8.41 38.52 -30.26
N GLU A 249 9.44 38.73 -31.09
CA GLU A 249 10.72 38.04 -30.94
C GLU A 249 11.59 38.69 -29.84
N LEU A 250 12.09 37.86 -28.93
CA LEU A 250 13.03 38.28 -27.89
C LEU A 250 14.47 38.33 -28.43
N PRO A 251 15.22 39.44 -28.23
CA PRO A 251 16.56 39.64 -28.81
C PRO A 251 17.60 38.55 -28.48
N ASN A 252 18.39 38.11 -29.45
CA ASN A 252 19.33 36.99 -29.25
C ASN A 252 20.66 37.42 -28.57
N LYS A 253 20.99 36.77 -27.44
CA LYS A 253 22.33 36.53 -26.82
C LYS A 253 23.38 37.64 -26.66
N GLN A 254 23.20 38.90 -27.07
CA GLN A 254 24.14 39.99 -26.72
C GLN A 254 23.98 40.47 -25.26
N LEU A 255 23.85 39.51 -24.34
CA LEU A 255 23.57 39.71 -22.92
C LEU A 255 24.82 39.62 -22.03
N PHE A 256 25.98 39.31 -22.60
CA PHE A 256 27.21 39.07 -21.83
C PHE A 256 28.21 40.25 -21.83
N GLY A 257 27.79 41.44 -22.24
CA GLY A 257 28.73 42.57 -22.38
C GLY A 257 28.20 43.94 -21.97
N ASN A 258 26.93 44.25 -22.24
CA ASN A 258 26.39 45.60 -21.99
C ASN A 258 25.17 45.55 -21.07
N PHE A 259 25.39 45.81 -19.78
CA PHE A 259 24.36 45.93 -18.74
C PHE A 259 24.06 47.38 -18.39
N SER A 260 23.95 48.26 -19.40
CA SER A 260 23.45 49.62 -19.15
C SER A 260 21.99 49.56 -18.74
N GLU A 261 21.61 50.39 -17.78
CA GLU A 261 20.23 50.52 -17.28
C GLU A 261 19.21 50.75 -18.41
N LYS A 262 19.57 51.57 -19.42
CA LYS A 262 18.75 51.80 -20.62
C LYS A 262 18.47 50.52 -21.39
N ILE A 263 19.46 49.64 -21.51
CA ILE A 263 19.34 48.35 -22.20
C ILE A 263 18.49 47.39 -21.36
N ILE A 264 18.62 47.41 -20.03
CA ILE A 264 17.82 46.57 -19.13
C ILE A 264 16.34 46.98 -19.22
N SER A 265 16.06 48.28 -19.20
CA SER A 265 14.70 48.83 -19.34
C SER A 265 14.06 48.46 -20.69
N ASP A 266 14.75 48.67 -21.82
CA ASP A 266 14.25 48.25 -23.15
C ASP A 266 13.98 46.73 -23.22
N ARG A 267 14.84 45.94 -22.58
CA ARG A 267 14.67 44.48 -22.49
C ARG A 267 13.50 44.06 -21.61
N VAL A 268 13.16 44.83 -20.57
CA VAL A 268 11.97 44.62 -19.75
C VAL A 268 10.72 44.94 -20.56
N ALA A 269 10.70 46.07 -21.27
CA ALA A 269 9.59 46.47 -22.14
C ALA A 269 9.27 45.40 -23.20
N LYS A 270 10.28 44.91 -23.93
CA LYS A 270 10.11 43.83 -24.92
C LYS A 270 9.58 42.53 -24.32
N ARG A 271 9.94 42.24 -23.07
CA ARG A 271 9.42 41.06 -22.37
C ARG A 271 7.99 41.23 -21.91
N ASN A 272 7.62 42.42 -21.44
CA ASN A 272 6.24 42.72 -21.10
C ASN A 272 5.36 42.65 -22.34
N GLN A 273 5.81 43.20 -23.48
CA GLN A 273 5.12 43.07 -24.76
C GLN A 273 4.96 41.60 -25.19
N PHE A 274 6.01 40.78 -25.03
CA PHE A 274 5.93 39.34 -25.30
C PHE A 274 4.93 38.62 -24.38
N LEU A 275 4.98 38.88 -23.08
CA LEU A 275 4.10 38.24 -22.10
C LEU A 275 2.64 38.63 -22.32
N GLU A 276 2.38 39.90 -22.61
CA GLU A 276 1.05 40.40 -22.95
C GLU A 276 0.52 39.73 -24.21
N ALA A 277 1.32 39.68 -25.29
CA ALA A 277 0.93 38.98 -26.52
C ALA A 277 0.70 37.48 -26.29
N ALA A 278 1.55 36.81 -25.48
CA ALA A 278 1.42 35.39 -25.18
C ALA A 278 0.25 35.08 -24.23
N THR A 279 -0.19 36.05 -23.42
CA THR A 279 -1.34 35.90 -22.51
C THR A 279 -2.64 36.17 -23.27
N ASN A 280 -2.67 37.21 -24.11
CA ASN A 280 -3.82 37.56 -24.95
C ASN A 280 -4.07 36.57 -26.09
N ALA A 281 -3.07 35.77 -26.46
CA ALA A 281 -3.21 34.70 -27.45
C ALA A 281 -4.02 33.52 -26.87
N GLU A 282 -5.34 33.57 -26.95
CA GLU A 282 -6.28 32.55 -26.44
C GLU A 282 -6.05 31.13 -27.01
N TYR A 283 -5.42 31.03 -28.17
CA TYR A 283 -5.08 29.75 -28.81
C TYR A 283 -3.78 29.12 -28.29
N LEU A 284 -3.06 29.83 -27.42
CA LEU A 284 -1.75 29.45 -26.94
C LEU A 284 -1.85 28.80 -25.56
N GLN A 285 -1.41 27.55 -25.46
CA GLN A 285 -1.35 26.84 -24.19
C GLN A 285 0.09 26.79 -23.72
N TRP A 286 0.35 27.32 -22.54
CA TRP A 286 1.68 27.28 -21.95
C TRP A 286 1.61 27.35 -20.43
N GLY A 287 2.70 26.99 -19.78
CA GLY A 287 2.81 27.11 -18.32
C GLY A 287 4.17 27.64 -17.92
N ILE A 288 4.23 28.24 -16.75
CA ILE A 288 5.48 28.67 -16.11
C ILE A 288 5.49 28.17 -14.69
N LEU A 289 6.63 27.65 -14.23
CA LEU A 289 6.78 27.29 -12.83
C LEU A 289 7.28 28.44 -11.99
N VAL A 290 6.48 28.74 -10.98
CA VAL A 290 6.73 29.77 -9.97
C VAL A 290 7.61 29.19 -8.88
N ASP A 291 7.29 27.97 -8.44
CA ASP A 291 7.99 27.23 -7.39
C ASP A 291 8.19 25.75 -7.77
N GLN A 292 8.86 24.99 -6.90
CA GLN A 292 9.11 23.56 -7.10
C GLN A 292 7.82 22.76 -7.33
N ASP A 293 6.74 23.16 -6.64
CA ASP A 293 5.47 22.45 -6.64
C ASP A 293 4.33 23.24 -7.32
N THR A 294 4.58 24.48 -7.79
CA THR A 294 3.53 25.35 -8.34
C THR A 294 3.83 25.75 -9.79
N CYS A 295 2.99 25.26 -10.70
CA CYS A 295 2.96 25.68 -12.10
C CYS A 295 1.69 26.48 -12.37
N VAL A 296 1.86 27.63 -13.02
CA VAL A 296 0.76 28.48 -13.48
C VAL A 296 0.60 28.29 -14.98
N TYR A 297 -0.63 28.06 -15.42
CA TYR A 297 -0.93 27.71 -16.80
C TYR A 297 -1.81 28.77 -17.47
N ASN A 298 -1.45 29.17 -18.69
CA ASN A 298 -2.37 29.80 -19.62
C ASN A 298 -3.11 28.68 -20.37
N HIS A 299 -4.41 28.55 -20.12
CA HIS A 299 -5.26 27.58 -20.79
C HIS A 299 -5.84 28.19 -22.06
N ARG A 300 -6.05 27.35 -23.09
CA ARG A 300 -6.90 27.76 -24.20
C ARG A 300 -8.29 27.98 -23.65
N VAL A 301 -8.86 29.17 -23.85
CA VAL A 301 -10.28 29.39 -23.60
C VAL A 301 -11.01 28.58 -24.66
N LYS A 302 -11.36 27.33 -24.34
CA LYS A 302 -12.32 26.59 -25.13
C LYS A 302 -13.61 27.35 -24.90
N SER A 303 -13.97 28.24 -25.83
CA SER A 303 -15.28 28.87 -25.83
C SER A 303 -16.28 27.76 -25.54
N ALA A 304 -16.95 27.85 -24.40
CA ALA A 304 -17.99 26.91 -24.02
C ALA A 304 -19.11 27.09 -25.05
N SER A 305 -18.98 26.39 -26.19
CA SER A 305 -20.09 26.18 -27.09
C SER A 305 -21.15 25.49 -26.25
N ARG A 306 -22.29 26.18 -26.10
CA ARG A 306 -23.51 25.70 -25.47
C ARG A 306 -23.82 24.31 -26.00
N GLU A 307 -23.46 23.28 -25.26
CA GLU A 307 -23.97 21.93 -25.50
C GLU A 307 -25.08 21.70 -24.48
N SER A 308 -26.27 21.79 -25.06
CA SER A 308 -27.60 21.67 -24.48
C SER A 308 -27.76 20.52 -23.49
N MET A 309 -28.65 20.77 -22.54
CA MET A 309 -29.29 19.74 -21.75
C MET A 309 -29.81 18.61 -22.66
N SER A 310 -29.26 17.40 -22.46
CA SER A 310 -29.90 16.16 -22.86
C SER A 310 -29.82 15.19 -21.69
N THR A 311 -30.98 15.00 -21.07
CA THR A 311 -31.30 13.96 -20.11
C THR A 311 -31.22 12.57 -20.75
N ALA A 312 -30.86 11.59 -19.92
CA ALA A 312 -31.00 10.13 -20.11
C ALA A 312 -29.96 9.41 -20.99
N SER A 313 -29.10 8.59 -20.36
CA SER A 313 -29.32 7.14 -20.29
C SER A 313 -28.17 6.46 -19.54
N MET A 314 -28.55 5.53 -18.66
CA MET A 314 -27.62 4.66 -17.96
C MET A 314 -26.96 3.70 -18.96
N GLN A 315 -25.63 3.74 -19.05
CA GLN A 315 -24.84 2.60 -19.52
C GLN A 315 -23.41 2.73 -19.01
N SER A 316 -23.04 1.75 -18.20
CA SER A 316 -21.71 1.43 -17.75
C SER A 316 -20.81 1.16 -18.96
N SER A 317 -19.91 2.08 -19.26
CA SER A 317 -18.71 1.78 -20.04
C SER A 317 -17.56 2.59 -19.48
N SER A 318 -16.53 1.88 -19.02
CA SER A 318 -15.25 2.41 -18.53
C SER A 318 -14.76 3.60 -19.36
N PRO A 319 -14.27 4.69 -18.73
CA PRO A 319 -13.62 5.73 -19.48
C PRO A 319 -12.29 5.16 -19.99
N ARG A 320 -12.28 4.84 -21.29
CA ARG A 320 -11.06 4.67 -22.08
C ARG A 320 -10.17 5.87 -21.80
N SER A 321 -8.96 5.56 -21.37
CA SER A 321 -7.80 6.43 -21.21
C SER A 321 -7.83 7.56 -22.23
N SER A 322 -8.33 8.73 -21.81
CA SER A 322 -8.17 9.97 -22.56
C SER A 322 -6.67 10.25 -22.55
N SER A 323 -6.08 10.26 -23.74
CA SER A 323 -4.71 10.67 -24.02
C SER A 323 -4.41 12.00 -23.34
N ARG A 324 -3.90 11.94 -22.11
CA ARG A 324 -3.20 13.05 -21.47
C ARG A 324 -1.98 13.31 -22.33
N LEU A 325 -2.13 14.26 -23.27
CA LEU A 325 -0.99 14.93 -23.86
C LEU A 325 -0.12 15.38 -22.68
N SER A 326 1.08 14.81 -22.61
CA SER A 326 2.08 15.10 -21.59
C SER A 326 2.36 16.59 -21.59
N MET A 327 1.67 17.34 -20.72
CA MET A 327 1.84 18.78 -20.57
C MET A 327 3.20 19.00 -19.92
N LYS A 328 4.16 19.49 -20.70
CA LYS A 328 5.51 19.80 -20.22
C LYS A 328 5.42 21.04 -19.32
N SER A 329 5.23 20.83 -18.03
CA SER A 329 5.40 21.87 -17.02
C SER A 329 6.88 22.32 -17.01
N PHE A 330 7.16 23.58 -17.33
CA PHE A 330 8.53 24.09 -17.51
C PHE A 330 9.26 24.39 -16.19
N SER A 331 9.88 23.38 -15.59
CA SER A 331 10.75 23.53 -14.42
C SER A 331 12.07 22.85 -14.73
N PHE A 332 13.08 23.65 -15.06
CA PHE A 332 14.44 23.15 -15.06
C PHE A 332 14.93 23.17 -13.61
N ARG A 333 15.13 21.98 -13.06
CA ARG A 333 15.63 21.71 -11.70
C ARG A 333 16.70 22.74 -11.32
N ARG A 334 16.54 23.35 -10.15
CA ARG A 334 17.68 23.93 -9.44
C ARG A 334 18.72 22.81 -9.31
N GLY A 335 19.77 22.87 -10.12
CA GLY A 335 21.04 22.23 -9.80
C GLY A 335 21.60 22.94 -8.57
N SER A 336 21.09 22.56 -7.40
CA SER A 336 21.68 22.91 -6.12
C SER A 336 22.81 21.92 -5.87
N THR A 337 23.93 22.12 -6.58
CA THR A 337 25.22 21.59 -6.13
C THR A 337 25.94 22.74 -5.42
N ALA A 338 25.38 23.10 -4.26
CA ALA A 338 26.12 23.72 -3.19
C ALA A 338 26.50 22.58 -2.24
N GLY A 339 27.77 22.25 -2.20
CA GLY A 339 28.38 21.33 -1.25
C GLY A 339 29.85 21.71 -1.15
N ASN A 340 30.17 22.45 -0.09
CA ASN A 340 31.53 22.64 0.39
C ASN A 340 32.19 21.28 0.69
#